data_AF-A0A0F9L9U7-F1
#
_entry.id   AF-A0A0F9L9U7-F1
#
_cell.length_a   1.000
_cell.length_b   1.000
_cell.length_c   1.000
_cell.angle_alpha   90.00
_cell.angle_beta   90.00
_cell.angle_gamma   90.00
#
_symmetry.space_group_name_H-M   'P 1'
#
loop_
_entity.id
_entity.type
_entity.pdbx_description
1 polymer ?
#
loop_
_entity_poly.entity_id
_entity_poly.type
_entity_poly.pdbx_seq_one_letter_code
_entity_poly.pdbx_strand_id
1 'polypeptide(L)'
;MAILMATWGMAFAHGGKHKSADTGTGASYTRDILPVFENNCASCHGSKSPEHAVFMKNSDEYSSKFVGPRMDNYTLMSSFVVWPDTGSLMRNLDDGTNTENGKPGKMYVHLGGDEQERMMNLKLFKSWVARWTLKDWSDITKEEMGRITLAP
;
A
#
# COMPACT_ATOMS: atom_id res chain seq x y z
N MET A 1 -2.89 43.72 44.91
CA MET A 1 -2.09 42.48 44.81
C MET A 1 -3.04 41.29 44.80
N ALA A 2 -3.23 40.65 43.65
CA ALA A 2 -3.71 39.28 43.52
C ALA A 2 -3.39 38.82 42.08
N ILE A 3 -2.89 37.59 41.99
CA ILE A 3 -2.04 37.04 40.93
C ILE A 3 -2.85 36.64 39.69
N LEU A 4 -2.39 37.05 38.49
CA LEU A 4 -2.83 36.49 37.20
C LEU A 4 -2.18 35.12 37.02
N MET A 5 -2.98 34.04 36.95
CA MET A 5 -2.50 32.74 36.46
C MET A 5 -2.71 32.66 34.96
N ALA A 6 -1.62 32.75 34.21
CA ALA A 6 -1.57 32.36 32.81
C ALA A 6 -1.43 30.84 32.72
N THR A 7 -2.49 30.15 32.29
CA THR A 7 -2.40 28.74 31.91
C THR A 7 -1.98 28.66 30.45
N TRP A 8 -0.73 28.26 30.26
CA TRP A 8 -0.16 27.81 29.00
C TRP A 8 -0.81 26.46 28.64
N GLY A 9 -1.53 26.41 27.53
CA GLY A 9 -2.16 25.20 27.01
C GLY A 9 -1.86 25.06 25.53
N MET A 10 -0.63 24.68 25.19
CA MET A 10 -0.29 24.13 23.88
C MET A 10 -0.46 22.61 23.95
N ALA A 11 -1.43 22.06 23.21
CA ALA A 11 -1.49 20.63 22.93
C ALA A 11 -2.03 20.41 21.51
N PHE A 12 -1.06 20.18 20.62
CA PHE A 12 -1.04 19.56 19.31
C PHE A 12 -2.35 18.94 18.78
N ALA A 13 -2.86 19.53 17.69
CA ALA A 13 -3.74 18.85 16.76
C ALA A 13 -2.90 18.06 15.73
N HIS A 14 -2.75 16.74 15.93
CA HIS A 14 -2.23 15.82 14.91
C HIS A 14 -3.33 15.40 13.92
N GLY A 15 -3.88 16.38 13.20
CA GLY A 15 -4.88 16.18 12.17
C GLY A 15 -4.38 16.67 10.82
N GLY A 16 -3.30 16.06 10.32
CA GLY A 16 -2.80 16.30 8.97
C GLY A 16 -3.80 15.82 7.93
N LYS A 17 -4.80 16.64 7.62
CA LYS A 17 -5.66 16.47 6.43
C LYS A 17 -4.77 16.64 5.21
N HIS A 18 -4.28 15.54 4.66
CA HIS A 18 -3.66 15.56 3.34
C HIS A 18 -4.74 15.93 2.32
N LYS A 19 -4.77 17.21 1.92
CA LYS A 19 -5.48 17.65 0.72
C LYS A 19 -4.81 16.97 -0.46
N SER A 20 -5.46 15.97 -1.06
CA SER A 20 -5.04 15.43 -2.34
C SER A 20 -5.27 16.53 -3.39
N ALA A 21 -4.18 17.09 -3.91
CA ALA A 21 -4.21 18.01 -5.04
C ALA A 21 -4.37 17.17 -6.30
N ASP A 22 -5.56 17.22 -6.90
CA ASP A 22 -5.82 16.67 -8.22
C ASP A 22 -5.10 17.52 -9.28
N THR A 23 -3.85 17.20 -9.53
CA THR A 23 -3.15 17.57 -10.76
C THR A 23 -3.25 16.36 -11.68
N GLY A 24 -3.82 16.51 -12.89
CA GLY A 24 -4.15 15.45 -13.86
C GLY A 24 -3.02 14.56 -14.38
N THR A 25 -1.97 14.35 -13.59
CA THR A 25 -0.97 13.30 -13.68
C THR A 25 -1.33 12.21 -12.68
N GLY A 26 -1.34 10.93 -13.08
CA GLY A 26 -1.66 9.81 -12.19
C GLY A 26 -0.83 9.79 -10.88
N ALA A 27 -1.29 8.99 -9.92
CA ALA A 27 -0.59 8.79 -8.65
C ALA A 27 0.86 8.32 -8.86
N SER A 28 1.74 8.78 -7.98
CA SER A 28 3.18 8.48 -7.99
C SER A 28 3.61 7.83 -6.68
N TYR A 29 4.68 7.04 -6.73
CA TYR A 29 5.11 6.26 -5.58
C TYR A 29 5.48 7.18 -4.41
N THR A 30 6.40 8.12 -4.61
CA THR A 30 6.94 8.96 -3.54
C THR A 30 5.87 9.87 -2.92
N ARG A 31 4.98 10.45 -3.74
CA ARG A 31 3.99 11.42 -3.26
C ARG A 31 2.77 10.77 -2.63
N ASP A 32 2.28 9.68 -3.22
CA ASP A 32 0.94 9.17 -2.93
C ASP A 32 0.96 7.78 -2.30
N ILE A 33 1.86 6.89 -2.72
CA ILE A 33 1.90 5.50 -2.23
C ILE A 33 2.74 5.34 -0.97
N LEU A 34 3.92 5.98 -0.92
CA LEU A 34 4.83 5.88 0.21
C LEU A 34 4.18 6.33 1.52
N PRO A 35 3.45 7.46 1.61
CA PRO A 35 2.77 7.85 2.85
C PRO A 35 1.72 6.83 3.31
N VAL A 36 0.96 6.23 2.39
CA VAL A 36 0.00 5.18 2.73
C VAL A 36 0.72 3.94 3.24
N PHE A 37 1.80 3.53 2.56
CA PHE A 37 2.60 2.38 2.98
C PHE A 37 3.21 2.56 4.37
N GLU A 38 3.81 3.71 4.65
CA GLU A 38 4.44 4.01 5.93
C GLU A 38 3.44 3.96 7.08
N ASN A 39 2.23 4.49 6.88
CA ASN A 39 1.19 4.53 7.90
C ASN A 39 0.53 3.17 8.13
N ASN A 40 0.35 2.37 7.07
CA ASN A 40 -0.55 1.23 7.10
C ASN A 40 0.13 -0.14 6.97
N CYS A 41 1.35 -0.19 6.44
CA CYS A 41 1.98 -1.45 6.01
C CYS A 41 3.38 -1.67 6.62
N ALA A 42 4.12 -0.60 6.90
CA ALA A 42 5.54 -0.66 7.25
C ALA A 42 5.84 -1.40 8.56
N SER A 43 4.87 -1.57 9.46
CA SER A 43 5.06 -2.38 10.68
C SER A 43 5.36 -3.85 10.38
N CYS A 44 4.82 -4.38 9.28
CA CYS A 44 4.94 -5.79 8.88
C CYS A 44 5.72 -5.99 7.58
N HIS A 45 5.87 -4.94 6.76
CA HIS A 45 6.55 -4.95 5.46
C HIS A 45 7.74 -3.98 5.37
N GLY A 46 8.17 -3.40 6.50
CA GLY A 46 9.20 -2.36 6.57
C GLY A 46 10.65 -2.87 6.59
N SER A 47 11.56 -2.02 7.06
CA SER A 47 13.01 -2.28 7.06
C SER A 47 13.47 -3.50 7.88
N LYS A 48 12.61 -3.99 8.80
CA LYS A 48 12.85 -5.20 9.61
C LYS A 48 12.31 -6.47 8.95
N SER A 49 11.60 -6.35 7.85
CA SER A 49 11.04 -7.47 7.11
C SER A 49 12.09 -8.15 6.22
N PRO A 50 11.98 -9.47 6.01
CA PRO A 50 12.87 -10.20 5.11
C PRO A 50 12.69 -9.74 3.66
N GLU A 51 13.77 -9.79 2.86
CA GLU A 51 13.64 -9.66 1.40
C GLU A 51 12.72 -10.74 0.82
N HIS A 52 12.10 -10.44 -0.33
CA HIS A 52 11.11 -11.32 -0.96
C HIS A 52 11.59 -12.77 -1.09
N ALA A 53 12.79 -13.01 -1.62
CA ALA A 53 13.33 -14.36 -1.79
C ALA A 53 13.58 -15.10 -0.46
N VAL A 54 13.88 -14.37 0.62
CA VAL A 54 14.06 -14.94 1.96
C VAL A 54 12.71 -15.28 2.58
N PHE A 55 11.72 -14.40 2.40
CA PHE A 55 10.34 -14.65 2.84
C PHE A 55 9.77 -15.88 2.15
N MET A 56 9.89 -16.00 0.83
CA MET A 56 9.32 -17.12 0.07
C MET A 56 9.92 -18.48 0.45
N LYS A 57 11.16 -18.51 0.93
CA LYS A 57 11.78 -19.75 1.43
C LYS A 57 11.31 -20.15 2.84
N ASN A 58 10.76 -19.21 3.61
CA ASN A 58 10.44 -19.38 5.03
C ASN A 58 9.08 -18.73 5.39
N SER A 59 8.12 -18.77 4.48
CA SER A 59 6.89 -17.96 4.57
C SER A 59 6.09 -18.26 5.84
N ASP A 60 6.05 -19.53 6.25
CA ASP A 60 5.32 -19.97 7.43
C ASP A 60 5.93 -19.42 8.72
N GLU A 61 7.27 -19.40 8.80
CA GLU A 61 7.98 -18.85 9.96
C GLU A 61 7.68 -17.36 10.13
N TYR A 62 7.82 -16.57 9.06
CA TYR A 62 7.58 -15.13 9.11
C TYR A 62 6.09 -14.81 9.32
N SER A 63 5.20 -15.54 8.66
CA SER A 63 3.75 -15.34 8.81
C SER A 63 3.27 -15.65 10.22
N SER A 64 3.86 -16.66 10.89
CA SER A 64 3.56 -16.95 12.31
C SER A 64 3.91 -15.80 13.27
N LYS A 65 4.80 -14.90 12.84
CA LYS A 65 5.26 -13.71 13.55
C LYS A 65 4.58 -12.42 13.07
N PHE A 66 3.58 -12.53 12.18
CA PHE A 66 2.92 -11.39 11.52
C PHE A 66 3.88 -10.48 10.75
N VAL A 67 4.91 -11.08 10.14
CA VAL A 67 5.89 -10.37 9.30
C VAL A 67 5.70 -10.83 7.86
N GLY A 68 5.57 -9.88 6.93
CA GLY A 68 5.53 -10.12 5.50
C GLY A 68 6.89 -9.80 4.83
N PRO A 69 7.01 -9.95 3.50
CA PRO A 69 8.22 -9.54 2.78
C PRO A 69 8.38 -8.01 2.79
N ARG A 70 9.63 -7.55 2.72
CA ARG A 70 9.99 -6.13 2.68
C ARG A 70 9.49 -5.45 1.40
N MET A 71 8.83 -4.30 1.56
CA MET A 71 8.25 -3.49 0.47
C MET A 71 8.49 -1.98 0.67
N ASP A 72 9.46 -1.59 1.50
CA ASP A 72 9.67 -0.21 1.99
C ASP A 72 10.40 0.74 1.03
N ASN A 73 10.49 0.38 -0.25
CA ASN A 73 10.98 1.28 -1.29
C ASN A 73 10.34 0.92 -2.65
N TYR A 74 10.47 1.85 -3.61
CA TYR A 74 9.87 1.72 -4.94
C TYR A 74 10.20 0.39 -5.62
N THR A 75 11.47 0.00 -5.62
CA THR A 75 11.94 -1.22 -6.31
C THR A 75 11.34 -2.46 -5.67
N LEU A 76 11.39 -2.57 -4.34
CA LEU A 76 10.85 -3.72 -3.62
C LEU A 76 9.32 -3.82 -3.75
N MET A 77 8.60 -2.71 -3.68
CA MET A 77 7.15 -2.69 -3.90
C MET A 77 6.79 -3.09 -5.35
N SER A 78 7.51 -2.55 -6.33
CA SER A 78 7.28 -2.81 -7.76
C SER A 78 7.45 -4.30 -8.12
N SER A 79 8.27 -5.03 -7.35
CA SER A 79 8.46 -6.47 -7.51
C SER A 79 7.19 -7.31 -7.30
N PHE A 80 6.19 -6.78 -6.57
CA PHE A 80 4.89 -7.41 -6.34
C PHE A 80 3.82 -6.93 -7.32
N VAL A 81 4.17 -6.01 -8.21
CA VAL A 81 3.30 -5.53 -9.28
C VAL A 81 3.68 -6.18 -10.60
N VAL A 82 4.97 -6.12 -10.99
CA VAL A 82 5.42 -6.49 -12.33
C VAL A 82 6.16 -7.82 -12.33
N TRP A 83 7.26 -7.96 -11.59
CA TRP A 83 8.09 -9.17 -11.53
C TRP A 83 9.03 -9.10 -10.32
N PRO A 84 9.28 -10.19 -9.58
CA PRO A 84 8.92 -11.58 -9.88
C PRO A 84 7.53 -12.04 -9.42
N ASP A 85 6.83 -11.30 -8.55
CA ASP A 85 5.54 -11.72 -8.00
C ASP A 85 4.39 -10.92 -8.60
N THR A 86 4.21 -11.08 -9.90
CA THR A 86 3.26 -10.30 -10.70
C THR A 86 1.84 -10.37 -10.15
N GLY A 87 1.18 -9.21 -10.05
CA GLY A 87 -0.20 -9.13 -9.59
C GLY A 87 -0.41 -9.34 -8.09
N SER A 88 0.64 -9.64 -7.32
CA SER A 88 0.51 -10.00 -5.90
C SER A 88 0.03 -8.83 -5.04
N LEU A 89 0.55 -7.63 -5.29
CA LEU A 89 0.05 -6.42 -4.64
C LEU A 89 -1.43 -6.21 -4.95
N MET A 90 -1.81 -6.35 -6.23
CA MET A 90 -3.18 -6.15 -6.68
C MET A 90 -4.14 -7.17 -6.06
N ARG A 91 -3.79 -8.46 -6.05
CA ARG A 91 -4.59 -9.52 -5.41
C ARG A 91 -4.79 -9.29 -3.92
N ASN A 92 -3.76 -8.82 -3.23
CA ASN A 92 -3.83 -8.61 -1.78
C ASN A 92 -4.58 -7.34 -1.40
N LEU A 93 -4.57 -6.30 -2.25
CA LEU A 93 -5.26 -5.04 -2.02
C LEU A 93 -6.64 -4.94 -2.68
N ASP A 94 -7.05 -5.90 -3.50
CA ASP A 94 -8.34 -5.86 -4.20
C ASP A 94 -9.52 -5.79 -3.21
N ASP A 95 -10.53 -5.00 -3.55
CA ASP A 95 -11.78 -4.85 -2.79
C ASP A 95 -12.74 -6.04 -2.99
N GLY A 96 -12.39 -7.01 -3.85
CA GLY A 96 -13.21 -8.18 -4.16
C GLY A 96 -14.13 -7.96 -5.37
N THR A 97 -14.21 -6.76 -5.93
CA THR A 97 -15.04 -6.50 -7.11
C THR A 97 -14.48 -7.15 -8.38
N ASN A 98 -13.20 -7.53 -8.37
CA ASN A 98 -12.54 -8.23 -9.47
C ASN A 98 -12.40 -9.75 -9.23
N THR A 99 -13.01 -10.29 -8.16
CA THR A 99 -12.97 -11.73 -7.83
C THR A 99 -14.33 -12.40 -8.03
N GLU A 100 -14.33 -13.65 -8.47
CA GLU A 100 -15.58 -14.40 -8.72
C GLU A 100 -16.42 -14.60 -7.45
N ASN A 101 -15.76 -14.70 -6.30
CA ASN A 101 -16.39 -14.95 -5.01
C ASN A 101 -16.70 -13.67 -4.23
N GLY A 102 -16.40 -12.49 -4.78
CA GLY A 102 -16.60 -11.20 -4.14
C GLY A 102 -15.75 -10.98 -2.87
N LYS A 103 -14.77 -11.84 -2.60
CA LYS A 103 -13.94 -11.72 -1.40
C LYS A 103 -12.80 -10.73 -1.63
N PRO A 104 -12.62 -9.74 -0.73
CA PRO A 104 -11.46 -8.86 -0.78
C PRO A 104 -10.14 -9.63 -0.58
N GLY A 105 -9.07 -9.02 -1.07
CA GLY A 105 -7.71 -9.44 -0.76
C GLY A 105 -7.39 -9.34 0.73
N LYS A 106 -6.46 -10.18 1.19
CA LYS A 106 -6.12 -10.29 2.62
C LYS A 106 -5.58 -8.99 3.24
N MET A 107 -5.00 -8.12 2.42
CA MET A 107 -4.40 -6.86 2.87
C MET A 107 -5.31 -5.65 2.64
N TYR A 108 -6.48 -5.80 1.99
CA TYR A 108 -7.44 -4.72 1.79
C TYR A 108 -7.84 -4.05 3.12
N VAL A 109 -8.04 -4.86 4.17
CA VAL A 109 -8.44 -4.37 5.50
C VAL A 109 -7.43 -3.38 6.10
N HIS A 110 -6.16 -3.47 5.69
CA HIS A 110 -5.09 -2.60 6.19
C HIS A 110 -4.99 -1.29 5.42
N LEU A 111 -5.74 -1.08 4.33
CA LEU A 111 -5.70 0.18 3.59
C LEU A 111 -6.30 1.36 4.36
N GLY A 112 -6.96 1.16 5.50
CA GLY A 112 -7.56 2.22 6.29
C GLY A 112 -8.39 1.71 7.47
N GLY A 113 -8.62 2.57 8.44
CA GLY A 113 -9.41 2.28 9.64
C GLY A 113 -10.89 2.05 9.36
N ASP A 114 -11.40 2.60 8.25
CA ASP A 114 -12.78 2.40 7.78
C ASP A 114 -12.84 2.17 6.26
N GLU A 115 -14.04 1.88 5.76
CA GLU A 115 -14.25 1.55 4.34
C GLU A 115 -13.98 2.75 3.41
N GLN A 116 -14.31 3.96 3.86
CA GLN A 116 -14.10 5.16 3.05
C GLN A 116 -12.61 5.38 2.85
N GLU A 117 -11.81 5.25 3.91
CA GLU A 117 -10.35 5.36 3.84
C GLU A 117 -9.75 4.25 2.98
N ARG A 118 -10.20 2.99 3.14
CA ARG A 118 -9.74 1.87 2.30
C ARG A 118 -9.99 2.11 0.82
N MET A 119 -11.18 2.57 0.45
CA MET A 119 -11.52 2.87 -0.94
C MET A 119 -10.70 4.04 -1.50
N MET A 120 -10.46 5.10 -0.71
CA MET A 120 -9.62 6.22 -1.13
C MET A 120 -8.17 5.80 -1.36
N ASN A 121 -7.60 5.03 -0.44
CA ASN A 121 -6.22 4.54 -0.57
C ASN A 121 -6.10 3.50 -1.68
N LEU A 122 -7.06 2.59 -1.86
CA LEU A 122 -7.10 1.67 -3.00
C LEU A 122 -7.13 2.42 -4.34
N LYS A 123 -7.84 3.54 -4.44
CA LYS A 123 -7.87 4.37 -5.65
C LYS A 123 -6.48 4.91 -5.99
N LEU A 124 -5.66 5.28 -5.00
CA LEU A 124 -4.28 5.70 -5.23
C LEU A 124 -3.45 4.56 -5.82
N PHE A 125 -3.52 3.36 -5.24
CA PHE A 125 -2.84 2.18 -5.79
C PHE A 125 -3.30 1.83 -7.21
N LYS A 126 -4.62 1.83 -7.47
CA LYS A 126 -5.19 1.60 -8.81
C LYS A 126 -4.69 2.66 -9.80
N SER A 127 -4.63 3.93 -9.40
CA SER A 127 -4.09 5.01 -10.23
C SER A 127 -2.59 4.89 -10.48
N TRP A 128 -1.81 4.43 -9.51
CA TRP A 128 -0.36 4.28 -9.63
C TRP A 128 0.02 3.10 -10.53
N VAL A 129 -0.69 1.97 -10.41
CA VAL A 129 -0.48 0.78 -11.24
C VAL A 129 -1.03 0.97 -12.65
N ALA A 130 -2.07 1.80 -12.81
CA ALA A 130 -2.88 2.06 -14.00
C ALA A 130 -3.63 0.83 -14.56
N ARG A 131 -2.94 -0.29 -14.80
CA ARG A 131 -3.55 -1.56 -15.21
C ARG A 131 -3.72 -2.49 -14.01
N TRP A 132 -4.89 -2.47 -13.40
CA TRP A 132 -5.25 -3.40 -12.33
C TRP A 132 -5.52 -4.80 -12.88
N THR A 133 -4.64 -5.76 -12.61
CA THR A 133 -4.76 -7.16 -13.06
C THR A 133 -4.50 -8.09 -11.88
N LEU A 134 -5.30 -9.15 -11.76
CA LEU A 134 -5.13 -10.18 -10.73
C LEU A 134 -4.31 -11.38 -11.20
N LYS A 135 -3.99 -11.42 -12.50
CA LYS A 135 -3.20 -12.49 -13.13
C LYS A 135 -1.82 -12.62 -12.49
N ASP A 136 -1.31 -13.84 -12.44
CA ASP A 136 0.08 -14.09 -12.09
C ASP A 136 1.00 -13.98 -13.33
N TRP A 137 2.28 -14.26 -13.13
CA TRP A 137 3.28 -14.20 -14.17
C TRP A 137 3.05 -15.18 -15.33
N SER A 138 2.48 -16.37 -15.06
CA SER A 138 2.19 -17.37 -16.10
C SER A 138 1.04 -16.94 -17.02
N ASP A 139 0.11 -16.13 -16.51
CA ASP A 139 -1.15 -15.81 -17.19
C ASP A 139 -1.16 -14.43 -17.86
N ILE A 140 -0.27 -13.52 -17.45
CA ILE A 140 -0.21 -12.16 -17.98
C ILE A 140 0.53 -12.09 -19.33
N THR A 141 -0.01 -11.34 -20.30
CA THR A 141 0.71 -11.12 -21.57
C THR A 141 1.68 -9.94 -21.49
N LYS A 142 2.62 -9.88 -22.44
CA LYS A 142 3.56 -8.75 -22.56
C LYS A 142 2.84 -7.43 -22.82
N GLU A 143 1.77 -7.47 -23.60
CA GLU A 143 0.94 -6.30 -23.92
C GLU A 143 0.19 -5.80 -22.68
N GLU A 144 -0.27 -6.70 -21.82
CA GLU A 144 -0.90 -6.33 -20.55
C GLU A 144 0.12 -5.73 -19.58
N MET A 145 1.31 -6.32 -19.47
CA MET A 145 2.40 -5.75 -18.66
C MET A 145 2.84 -4.37 -19.13
N GLY A 146 2.91 -4.15 -20.44
CA GLY A 146 3.29 -2.85 -21.03
C GLY A 146 2.31 -1.71 -20.71
N ARG A 147 1.15 -2.00 -20.10
CA ARG A 147 0.17 -1.00 -19.64
C ARG A 147 0.28 -0.67 -18.15
N ILE A 148 1.23 -1.26 -17.44
CA ILE A 148 1.54 -0.91 -16.05
C ILE A 148 2.49 0.30 -16.07
N THR A 149 2.15 1.37 -15.36
CA THR A 149 2.84 2.68 -15.45
C THR A 149 3.26 3.20 -14.07
N LEU A 150 4.09 2.45 -13.36
CA LEU A 150 4.53 2.77 -11.99
C LEU A 150 5.36 4.06 -11.96
N ALA A 151 4.71 5.20 -11.76
CA ALA A 151 5.39 6.47 -11.60
C ALA A 151 6.17 6.48 -10.27
N PRO A 152 7.46 6.84 -10.25
CA PRO A 152 8.28 6.89 -9.03
C PRO A 152 7.86 8.02 -8.07
#